data_AF-A0AAU4ZVR3-F1
#
_entry.id   AF-A0AAU4ZVR3-F1
#
_cell.length_a   1.000
_cell.length_b   1.000
_cell.length_c   1.000
_cell.angle_alpha   90.00
_cell.angle_beta   90.00
_cell.angle_gamma   90.00
#
_symmetry.space_group_name_H-M   'P 1'
#
loop_
_entity.id
_entity.type
_entity.pdbx_description
1 polymer ?
#
loop_
_entity_poly.entity_id
_entity_poly.type
_entity_poly.pdbx_seq_one_letter_code
_entity_poly.pdbx_strand_id
1 'polypeptide(L)'
;MRRGYKWVDRELSLMDPETDWERMVSLYVGHRVPEFALAMMVYPGTMRMMQPGFGSATLAHTSKLETRPHRRFQDGNDFLMAWMVDGLSSAAGRGAAARLNRIHLAIARRTPHLPGNFDDTDDFVYPLVLLATFGDRLQTSLGLPGTSEPMKTAWHRWARTLFRLLERESGPLSDEAFPEDWDAMTAFAVEFESRPYEPTESGHRVATAMMDFFAERWFPAPLRSFGADLTRYLAGERVCRLHRIGWIGPRRERLVRVFLKSAFRAQRLLPDFRTPLPERLRRNRRTNAQLKELEPYRTEPYRTDSYGAPSGNEPAPVEPQRRHECGVRARPKARKSGRPSP
;
A
#
# COMPACT_ATOMS: atom_id res chain seq x y z
N MET A 1 -12.95 25.34 -26.44
CA MET A 1 -11.84 26.15 -25.89
C MET A 1 -10.54 25.36 -25.98
N ARG A 2 -9.45 25.95 -26.49
CA ARG A 2 -8.12 25.31 -26.48
C ARG A 2 -7.58 25.32 -25.04
N ARG A 3 -7.36 24.14 -24.45
CA ARG A 3 -6.76 24.01 -23.11
C ARG A 3 -5.32 24.53 -23.15
N GLY A 4 -5.04 25.58 -22.37
CA GLY A 4 -3.74 26.25 -22.31
C GLY A 4 -2.68 25.46 -21.54
N TYR A 5 -1.47 26.01 -21.47
CA TYR A 5 -0.39 25.49 -20.62
C TYR A 5 -0.83 25.56 -19.14
N LYS A 6 -0.60 24.48 -18.38
CA LYS A 6 -0.97 24.36 -16.96
C LYS A 6 -2.42 24.71 -16.63
N TRP A 7 -3.35 24.39 -17.54
CA TRP A 7 -4.77 24.72 -17.37
C TRP A 7 -5.40 24.06 -16.14
N VAL A 8 -4.88 22.92 -15.67
CA VAL A 8 -5.40 22.24 -14.48
C VAL A 8 -5.22 23.09 -13.23
N ASP A 9 -4.11 23.83 -13.06
CA ASP A 9 -3.92 24.70 -11.88
C ASP A 9 -5.00 25.78 -11.81
N ARG A 10 -5.35 26.36 -12.96
CA ARG A 10 -6.39 27.38 -13.06
C ARG A 10 -7.74 26.83 -12.64
N GLU A 11 -8.12 25.68 -13.18
CA GLU A 11 -9.39 25.03 -12.83
C GLU A 11 -9.44 24.64 -11.35
N LEU A 12 -8.37 24.04 -10.81
CA LEU A 12 -8.30 23.68 -9.40
C LEU A 12 -8.37 24.91 -8.48
N SER A 13 -7.82 26.06 -8.90
CA SER A 13 -7.86 27.30 -8.10
C SER A 13 -9.25 27.93 -7.98
N LEU A 14 -10.21 27.50 -8.81
CA LEU A 14 -11.59 27.99 -8.81
C LEU A 14 -12.55 27.05 -8.07
N MET A 15 -12.08 25.88 -7.63
CA MET A 15 -12.89 24.86 -6.98
C MET A 15 -12.87 25.03 -5.47
N ASP A 16 -13.99 24.70 -4.83
CA ASP A 16 -14.08 24.59 -3.38
C ASP A 16 -13.74 23.16 -2.95
N PRO A 17 -12.65 22.93 -2.20
CA PRO A 17 -12.24 21.57 -1.82
C PRO A 17 -13.21 20.87 -0.87
N GLU A 18 -14.18 21.56 -0.28
CA GLU A 18 -15.21 20.93 0.56
C GLU A 18 -16.34 20.33 -0.27
N THR A 19 -16.65 20.91 -1.42
CA THR A 19 -17.81 20.52 -2.25
C THR A 19 -17.42 19.92 -3.60
N ASP A 20 -16.31 20.37 -4.19
CA ASP A 20 -15.79 19.94 -5.49
C ASP A 20 -14.68 18.88 -5.40
N TRP A 21 -14.38 18.34 -4.21
CA TRP A 21 -13.24 17.44 -3.98
C TRP A 21 -13.14 16.29 -4.99
N GLU A 22 -14.27 15.68 -5.36
CA GLU A 22 -14.29 14.56 -6.31
C GLU A 22 -13.82 15.00 -7.69
N ARG A 23 -14.26 16.19 -8.12
CA ARG A 23 -13.82 16.80 -9.39
C ARG A 23 -12.37 17.23 -9.32
N MET A 24 -11.90 17.76 -8.19
CA MET A 24 -10.49 18.12 -8.00
C MET A 24 -9.58 16.89 -8.12
N VAL A 25 -9.91 15.79 -7.44
CA VAL A 25 -9.17 14.52 -7.53
C VAL A 25 -9.22 13.97 -8.95
N SER A 26 -10.39 13.96 -9.59
CA SER A 26 -10.56 13.52 -10.98
C SER A 26 -9.72 14.31 -11.97
N LEU A 27 -9.74 15.64 -11.87
CA LEU A 27 -8.98 16.51 -12.73
C LEU A 27 -7.47 16.32 -12.52
N TYR A 28 -7.04 16.27 -11.25
CA TYR A 28 -5.65 16.08 -10.88
C TYR A 28 -5.11 14.73 -11.39
N VAL A 29 -5.77 13.62 -11.05
CA VAL A 29 -5.34 12.28 -11.43
C VAL A 29 -5.45 12.07 -12.94
N GLY A 30 -6.57 12.50 -13.53
CA GLY A 30 -6.82 12.37 -14.96
C GLY A 30 -5.77 13.08 -15.81
N HIS A 31 -5.37 14.30 -15.44
CA HIS A 31 -4.57 15.17 -16.32
C HIS A 31 -3.14 15.44 -15.86
N ARG A 32 -2.71 15.00 -14.66
CA ARG A 32 -1.34 15.21 -14.18
C ARG A 32 -0.56 13.95 -13.88
N VAL A 33 -1.24 12.90 -13.46
CA VAL A 33 -0.58 11.67 -13.03
C VAL A 33 -0.24 10.82 -14.27
N PRO A 34 1.04 10.49 -14.52
CA PRO A 34 1.39 9.49 -15.52
C PRO A 34 1.13 8.07 -14.99
N GLU A 35 0.90 7.10 -15.89
CA GLU A 35 0.76 5.68 -15.53
C GLU A 35 1.95 5.18 -14.67
N PHE A 36 3.17 5.64 -14.99
CA PHE A 36 4.36 5.30 -14.21
C PHE A 36 4.28 5.77 -12.74
N ALA A 37 3.67 6.93 -12.47
CA ALA A 37 3.49 7.41 -11.11
C ALA A 37 2.45 6.58 -10.34
N LEU A 38 1.39 6.10 -11.00
CA LEU A 38 0.48 5.12 -10.40
C LEU A 38 1.22 3.82 -10.03
N ALA A 39 2.09 3.33 -10.90
CA ALA A 39 2.88 2.14 -10.61
C ALA A 39 3.82 2.37 -9.41
N MET A 40 4.50 3.52 -9.34
CA MET A 40 5.33 3.91 -8.19
C MET A 40 4.55 3.99 -6.88
N MET A 41 3.26 4.28 -6.93
CA MET A 41 2.37 4.28 -5.77
C MET A 41 1.93 2.86 -5.40
N VAL A 42 1.39 2.11 -6.36
CA VAL A 42 0.72 0.82 -6.11
C VAL A 42 1.70 -0.26 -5.66
N TYR A 43 2.86 -0.38 -6.31
CA TYR A 43 3.77 -1.50 -6.04
C TYR A 43 4.44 -1.37 -4.67
N PRO A 44 5.28 -0.34 -4.44
CA PRO A 44 5.80 -0.06 -3.11
C PRO A 44 4.70 0.11 -2.06
N GLY A 45 3.57 0.73 -2.43
CA GLY A 45 2.47 0.95 -1.49
C GLY A 45 1.87 -0.35 -0.97
N THR A 46 1.67 -1.35 -1.83
CA THR A 46 1.20 -2.68 -1.39
C THR A 46 2.21 -3.33 -0.44
N MET A 47 3.53 -3.14 -0.65
CA MET A 47 4.54 -3.65 0.28
C MET A 47 4.42 -3.03 1.67
N ARG A 48 4.04 -1.75 1.74
CA ARG A 48 3.75 -1.06 3.01
C ARG A 48 2.44 -1.55 3.63
N MET A 49 1.40 -1.83 2.82
CA MET A 49 0.11 -2.32 3.31
C MET A 49 0.20 -3.73 3.91
N MET A 50 1.06 -4.59 3.37
CA MET A 50 1.19 -5.98 3.83
C MET A 50 2.17 -6.17 5.00
N GLN A 51 2.48 -5.09 5.74
CA GLN A 51 3.29 -5.18 6.96
C GLN A 51 2.68 -6.11 8.02
N PRO A 52 1.35 -6.09 8.28
CA PRO A 52 0.72 -7.10 9.12
C PRO A 52 0.87 -8.51 8.49
N GLY A 53 1.22 -9.50 9.33
CA GLY A 53 1.49 -10.86 8.87
C GLY A 53 0.31 -11.48 8.12
N PHE A 54 -0.92 -11.29 8.62
CA PHE A 54 -2.13 -11.78 7.97
C PHE A 54 -2.34 -11.14 6.58
N GLY A 55 -2.04 -9.86 6.38
CA GLY A 55 -2.18 -9.18 5.10
C GLY A 55 -1.26 -9.80 4.03
N SER A 56 -0.02 -10.11 4.41
CA SER A 56 0.91 -10.83 3.54
C SER A 56 0.43 -12.26 3.22
N ALA A 57 -0.14 -12.96 4.20
CA ALA A 57 -0.67 -14.31 4.04
C ALA A 57 -1.87 -14.34 3.09
N THR A 58 -2.76 -13.35 3.17
CA THR A 58 -3.90 -13.17 2.27
C THR A 58 -3.47 -12.97 0.83
N LEU A 59 -2.49 -12.09 0.59
CA LEU A 59 -1.97 -11.86 -0.75
C LEU A 59 -1.30 -13.12 -1.32
N ALA A 60 -0.50 -13.80 -0.51
CA ALA A 60 0.13 -15.07 -0.88
C ALA A 60 -0.89 -16.18 -1.18
N HIS A 61 -1.98 -16.28 -0.41
CA HIS A 61 -3.06 -17.25 -0.65
C HIS A 61 -3.66 -17.08 -2.05
N THR A 62 -3.85 -15.83 -2.51
CA THR A 62 -4.38 -15.60 -3.87
C THR A 62 -3.36 -15.88 -4.98
N SER A 63 -2.07 -15.86 -4.63
CA SER A 63 -0.89 -15.94 -5.51
C SER A 63 -0.89 -14.96 -6.70
N LYS A 64 -1.83 -14.01 -6.79
CA LYS A 64 -2.06 -13.22 -8.01
C LYS A 64 -0.90 -12.29 -8.33
N LEU A 65 -0.24 -11.76 -7.30
CA LEU A 65 0.92 -10.89 -7.45
C LEU A 65 2.16 -11.65 -7.92
N GLU A 66 2.25 -12.94 -7.62
CA GLU A 66 3.35 -13.82 -8.03
C GLU A 66 3.09 -14.39 -9.43
N THR A 67 1.88 -14.92 -9.69
CA THR A 67 1.61 -15.70 -10.90
C THR A 67 0.92 -14.91 -12.02
N ARG A 68 0.24 -13.80 -11.70
CA ARG A 68 -0.54 -13.00 -12.67
C ARG A 68 -0.39 -11.48 -12.45
N PRO A 69 0.82 -10.94 -12.25
CA PRO A 69 1.01 -9.54 -11.89
C PRO A 69 0.52 -8.56 -12.96
N HIS A 70 0.61 -8.89 -14.26
CA HIS A 70 0.04 -8.06 -15.33
C HIS A 70 -1.47 -7.86 -15.19
N ARG A 71 -2.21 -8.94 -14.92
CA ARG A 71 -3.65 -8.88 -14.70
C ARG A 71 -3.97 -8.16 -13.40
N ARG A 72 -3.24 -8.46 -12.33
CA ARG A 72 -3.42 -7.82 -11.03
C ARG A 72 -3.17 -6.30 -11.07
N PHE A 73 -2.25 -5.86 -11.92
CA PHE A 73 -2.00 -4.44 -12.19
C PHE A 73 -3.18 -3.79 -12.91
N GLN A 74 -3.66 -4.39 -14.00
CA GLN A 74 -4.82 -3.88 -14.74
C GLN A 74 -6.07 -3.82 -13.87
N ASP A 75 -6.36 -4.89 -13.11
CA ASP A 75 -7.48 -4.94 -12.18
C ASP A 75 -7.39 -3.85 -11.11
N GLY A 76 -6.19 -3.58 -10.59
CA GLY A 76 -5.94 -2.53 -9.61
C GLY A 76 -6.19 -1.13 -10.18
N ASN A 77 -5.68 -0.88 -11.39
CA ASN A 77 -5.90 0.40 -12.08
C ASN A 77 -7.38 0.64 -12.36
N ASP A 78 -8.17 -0.40 -12.67
CA ASP A 78 -9.61 -0.24 -12.90
C ASP A 78 -10.34 0.28 -11.65
N PHE A 79 -9.99 -0.22 -10.46
CA PHE A 79 -10.52 0.32 -9.20
C PHE A 79 -10.11 1.79 -8.99
N LEU A 80 -8.81 2.09 -9.16
CA LEU A 80 -8.31 3.45 -8.96
C LEU A 80 -8.93 4.44 -9.94
N MET A 81 -9.13 4.08 -11.21
CA MET A 81 -9.78 4.96 -12.19
C MET A 81 -11.25 5.18 -11.85
N ALA A 82 -11.97 4.14 -11.43
CA ALA A 82 -13.36 4.27 -11.01
C ALA A 82 -13.51 5.21 -9.80
N TRP A 83 -12.61 5.12 -8.81
CA TRP A 83 -12.71 5.92 -7.59
C TRP A 83 -12.11 7.32 -7.72
N MET A 84 -10.99 7.46 -8.42
CA MET A 84 -10.25 8.73 -8.49
C MET A 84 -10.60 9.56 -9.71
N VAL A 85 -11.05 8.96 -10.82
CA VAL A 85 -11.34 9.70 -12.07
C VAL A 85 -12.82 9.72 -12.39
N ASP A 86 -13.51 8.57 -12.38
CA ASP A 86 -14.96 8.54 -12.59
C ASP A 86 -15.71 9.11 -11.38
N GLY A 87 -15.15 8.96 -10.18
CA GLY A 87 -15.65 9.54 -8.93
C GLY A 87 -16.49 8.55 -8.10
N LEU A 88 -16.44 8.68 -6.77
CA LEU A 88 -17.14 7.82 -5.82
C LEU A 88 -18.67 7.97 -5.90
N SER A 89 -19.15 9.16 -6.28
CA SER A 89 -20.56 9.44 -6.53
C SER A 89 -21.09 8.90 -7.86
N SER A 90 -20.21 8.39 -8.73
CA SER A 90 -20.61 7.80 -10.02
C SER A 90 -21.08 6.35 -9.87
N ALA A 91 -21.81 5.85 -10.87
CA ALA A 91 -22.18 4.43 -10.94
C ALA A 91 -20.94 3.53 -11.02
N ALA A 92 -19.89 3.97 -11.71
CA ALA A 92 -18.63 3.25 -11.82
C ALA A 92 -17.91 3.16 -10.45
N GLY A 93 -17.81 4.29 -9.73
CA GLY A 93 -17.19 4.35 -8.40
C GLY A 93 -17.91 3.49 -7.37
N ARG A 94 -19.25 3.63 -7.26
CA ARG A 94 -20.06 2.77 -6.38
C ARG A 94 -19.97 1.30 -6.75
N GLY A 95 -20.03 0.99 -8.05
CA GLY A 95 -19.90 -0.38 -8.55
C GLY A 95 -18.54 -1.00 -8.23
N ALA A 96 -17.48 -0.20 -8.31
CA ALA A 96 -16.12 -0.58 -7.95
C ALA A 96 -15.99 -0.83 -6.43
N ALA A 97 -16.52 0.04 -5.57
CA ALA A 97 -16.53 -0.19 -4.12
C ALA A 97 -17.28 -1.49 -3.75
N ALA A 98 -18.49 -1.68 -4.27
CA ALA A 98 -19.27 -2.90 -4.04
C ALA A 98 -18.56 -4.16 -4.57
N ARG A 99 -17.82 -4.05 -5.69
CA ARG A 99 -17.01 -5.15 -6.21
C ARG A 99 -15.83 -5.46 -5.29
N LEU A 100 -15.18 -4.47 -4.70
CA LEU A 100 -14.11 -4.68 -3.75
C LEU A 100 -14.62 -5.40 -2.49
N ASN A 101 -15.74 -4.94 -1.91
CA ASN A 101 -16.37 -5.58 -0.75
C ASN A 101 -16.65 -7.06 -1.02
N ARG A 102 -17.25 -7.39 -2.17
CA ARG A 102 -17.47 -8.79 -2.58
C ARG A 102 -16.18 -9.60 -2.68
N ILE A 103 -15.08 -9.00 -3.16
CA ILE A 103 -13.79 -9.69 -3.24
C ILE A 103 -13.22 -9.94 -1.85
N HIS A 104 -13.19 -8.92 -0.98
CA HIS A 104 -12.67 -9.02 0.38
C HIS A 104 -13.44 -10.09 1.17
N LEU A 105 -14.77 -10.01 1.20
CA LEU A 105 -15.63 -10.98 1.89
C LEU A 105 -15.51 -12.39 1.30
N ALA A 106 -15.37 -12.53 -0.02
CA ALA A 106 -15.17 -13.84 -0.64
C ALA A 106 -13.81 -14.45 -0.29
N ILE A 107 -12.76 -13.62 -0.11
CA ILE A 107 -11.45 -14.10 0.33
C ILE A 107 -11.51 -14.48 1.81
N ALA A 108 -12.07 -13.62 2.68
CA ALA A 108 -12.25 -13.93 4.11
C ALA A 108 -12.91 -15.30 4.32
N ARG A 109 -14.03 -15.57 3.63
CA ARG A 109 -14.73 -16.87 3.66
C ARG A 109 -13.89 -18.06 3.17
N ARG A 110 -12.92 -17.83 2.28
CA ARG A 110 -12.04 -18.88 1.73
C ARG A 110 -10.77 -19.08 2.56
N THR A 111 -10.48 -18.18 3.48
CA THR A 111 -9.33 -18.26 4.37
C THR A 111 -9.74 -18.27 5.84
N PRO A 112 -10.61 -19.22 6.29
CA PRO A 112 -11.06 -19.26 7.69
C PRO A 112 -9.92 -19.55 8.69
N HIS A 113 -8.79 -20.07 8.20
CA HIS A 113 -7.57 -20.29 8.98
C HIS A 113 -6.72 -19.02 9.16
N LEU A 114 -7.10 -17.90 8.55
CA LEU A 114 -6.51 -16.57 8.75
C LEU A 114 -7.54 -15.66 9.44
N PRO A 115 -7.91 -15.94 10.70
CA PRO A 115 -8.95 -15.19 11.41
C PRO A 115 -8.57 -13.70 11.52
N GLY A 116 -9.53 -12.81 11.30
CA GLY A 116 -9.35 -11.35 11.38
C GLY A 116 -8.95 -10.67 10.06
N ASN A 117 -8.67 -11.43 9.00
CA ASN A 117 -8.37 -10.85 7.70
C ASN A 117 -9.61 -10.15 7.11
N PHE A 118 -9.48 -8.86 6.78
CA PHE A 118 -10.58 -7.96 6.39
C PHE A 118 -11.60 -7.69 7.51
N ASP A 119 -11.19 -7.77 8.78
CA ASP A 119 -12.04 -7.38 9.91
C ASP A 119 -11.45 -6.27 10.81
N ASP A 120 -10.13 -6.04 10.74
CA ASP A 120 -9.47 -4.91 11.39
C ASP A 120 -9.72 -3.61 10.58
N THR A 121 -10.20 -2.56 11.26
CA THR A 121 -10.46 -1.25 10.66
C THR A 121 -9.18 -0.64 10.05
N ASP A 122 -8.02 -0.87 10.66
CA ASP A 122 -6.75 -0.30 10.19
C ASP A 122 -6.35 -0.82 8.81
N ASP A 123 -6.77 -2.04 8.45
CA ASP A 123 -6.56 -2.63 7.12
C ASP A 123 -7.31 -1.90 6.01
N PHE A 124 -8.31 -1.08 6.38
CA PHE A 124 -9.07 -0.25 5.46
C PHE A 124 -8.62 1.21 5.53
N VAL A 125 -8.27 1.72 6.72
CA VAL A 125 -7.77 3.09 6.88
C VAL A 125 -6.41 3.26 6.19
N TYR A 126 -5.45 2.37 6.47
CA TYR A 126 -4.07 2.55 6.04
C TYR A 126 -3.90 2.56 4.51
N PRO A 127 -4.53 1.68 3.71
CA PRO A 127 -4.44 1.77 2.26
C PRO A 127 -4.97 3.09 1.69
N LEU A 128 -6.06 3.62 2.26
CA LEU A 128 -6.67 4.88 1.81
C LEU A 128 -5.81 6.08 2.16
N VAL A 129 -5.27 6.11 3.39
CA VAL A 129 -4.29 7.11 3.82
C VAL A 129 -3.06 7.08 2.92
N LEU A 130 -2.54 5.89 2.60
CA LEU A 130 -1.37 5.75 1.75
C LEU A 130 -1.63 6.27 0.33
N LEU A 131 -2.78 5.96 -0.26
CA LEU A 131 -3.17 6.46 -1.59
C LEU A 131 -3.33 7.99 -1.59
N ALA A 132 -4.02 8.54 -0.60
CA ALA A 132 -4.27 9.99 -0.50
C ALA A 132 -2.98 10.79 -0.26
N THR A 133 -2.08 10.28 0.58
CA THR A 133 -0.88 11.00 1.04
C THR A 133 0.38 10.71 0.24
N PHE A 134 0.39 9.70 -0.65
CA PHE A 134 1.59 9.27 -1.37
C PHE A 134 2.34 10.42 -2.06
N GLY A 135 1.63 11.23 -2.84
CA GLY A 135 2.23 12.32 -3.60
C GLY A 135 2.85 13.42 -2.73
N ASP A 136 2.25 13.68 -1.56
CA ASP A 136 2.76 14.63 -0.58
C ASP A 136 4.02 14.08 0.10
N ARG A 137 3.90 12.88 0.72
CA ARG A 137 4.99 12.20 1.44
C ARG A 137 6.23 12.01 0.56
N LEU A 138 6.04 11.65 -0.71
CA LEU A 138 7.14 11.49 -1.64
C LEU A 138 7.82 12.84 -1.91
N GLN A 139 7.07 13.90 -2.19
CA GLN A 139 7.64 15.22 -2.45
C GLN A 139 8.34 15.80 -1.21
N THR A 140 7.71 15.75 -0.04
CA THR A 140 8.27 16.29 1.20
C THR A 140 9.52 15.52 1.64
N SER A 141 9.57 14.19 1.47
CA SER A 141 10.79 13.38 1.71
C SER A 141 11.99 13.80 0.83
N LEU A 142 11.72 14.45 -0.31
CA LEU A 142 12.71 14.98 -1.23
C LEU A 142 13.01 16.47 -0.98
N GLY A 143 12.44 17.08 0.07
CA GLY A 143 12.56 18.51 0.34
C GLY A 143 11.85 19.38 -0.69
N LEU A 144 10.78 18.87 -1.31
CA LEU A 144 9.91 19.63 -2.20
C LEU A 144 8.65 20.09 -1.45
N PRO A 145 7.95 21.12 -1.94
CA PRO A 145 6.78 21.72 -1.29
C PRO A 145 5.61 20.80 -0.88
N GLY A 146 5.50 19.58 -1.44
CA GLY A 146 4.37 18.70 -1.15
C GLY A 146 3.11 19.03 -1.95
N THR A 147 1.97 18.63 -1.40
CA THR A 147 0.62 18.87 -1.94
C THR A 147 0.05 20.17 -1.35
N SER A 148 -0.70 20.94 -2.16
CA SER A 148 -1.34 22.17 -1.69
C SER A 148 -2.47 21.90 -0.70
N GLU A 149 -2.75 22.86 0.19
CA GLU A 149 -3.81 22.72 1.21
C GLU A 149 -5.20 22.37 0.63
N PRO A 150 -5.71 23.02 -0.43
CA PRO A 150 -6.99 22.62 -1.02
C PRO A 150 -7.00 21.18 -1.53
N MET A 151 -5.87 20.71 -2.08
CA MET A 151 -5.76 19.32 -2.53
C MET A 151 -5.65 18.34 -1.38
N LYS A 152 -5.03 18.71 -0.25
CA LYS A 152 -5.01 17.89 0.97
C LYS A 152 -6.43 17.67 1.50
N THR A 153 -7.24 18.73 1.58
CA THR A 153 -8.66 18.66 1.92
C THR A 153 -9.42 17.76 0.94
N ALA A 154 -9.24 17.95 -0.38
CA ALA A 154 -9.92 17.13 -1.37
C ALA A 154 -9.57 15.62 -1.26
N TRP A 155 -8.29 15.31 -1.05
CA TRP A 155 -7.82 13.93 -0.86
C TRP A 155 -8.32 13.30 0.45
N HIS A 156 -8.39 14.08 1.53
CA HIS A 156 -8.99 13.64 2.79
C HIS A 156 -10.48 13.30 2.61
N ARG A 157 -11.25 14.20 1.98
CA ARG A 157 -12.68 13.97 1.68
C ARG A 157 -12.88 12.73 0.80
N TRP A 158 -12.03 12.55 -0.20
CA TRP A 158 -12.03 11.36 -1.05
C TRP A 158 -11.78 10.08 -0.24
N ALA A 159 -10.73 10.05 0.59
CA ALA A 159 -10.36 8.87 1.37
C ALA A 159 -11.46 8.50 2.38
N ARG A 160 -11.96 9.49 3.14
CA ARG A 160 -13.04 9.32 4.10
C ARG A 160 -14.33 8.84 3.43
N THR A 161 -14.66 9.37 2.26
CA THR A 161 -15.86 8.97 1.52
C THR A 161 -15.73 7.54 1.02
N LEU A 162 -14.58 7.14 0.47
CA LEU A 162 -14.34 5.77 0.04
C LEU A 162 -14.40 4.81 1.23
N PHE A 163 -13.78 5.14 2.36
CA PHE A 163 -13.81 4.34 3.58
C PHE A 163 -15.25 3.97 3.99
N ARG A 164 -16.17 4.94 3.97
CA ARG A 164 -17.59 4.74 4.31
C ARG A 164 -18.37 3.84 3.34
N LEU A 165 -17.84 3.58 2.15
CA LEU A 165 -18.42 2.65 1.17
C LEU A 165 -17.89 1.22 1.34
N LEU A 166 -16.91 1.01 2.22
CA LEU A 166 -16.27 -0.29 2.41
C LEU A 166 -16.95 -1.10 3.52
N GLU A 167 -16.81 -2.41 3.42
CA GLU A 167 -17.35 -3.39 4.36
C GLU A 167 -16.22 -4.28 4.87
N ARG A 168 -16.30 -4.58 6.17
CA ARG A 168 -15.51 -5.60 6.86
C ARG A 168 -16.39 -6.81 7.18
N GLU A 169 -15.79 -7.91 7.66
CA GLU A 169 -16.54 -9.12 7.96
C GLU A 169 -17.65 -8.88 9.01
N SER A 170 -17.36 -8.06 10.02
CA SER A 170 -18.29 -7.72 11.10
C SER A 170 -19.36 -6.68 10.70
N GLY A 171 -19.28 -6.09 9.51
CA GLY A 171 -20.28 -5.12 9.03
C GLY A 171 -19.71 -3.96 8.21
N PRO A 172 -20.57 -2.98 7.88
CA PRO A 172 -20.17 -1.79 7.13
C PRO A 172 -19.26 -0.87 7.96
N LEU A 173 -18.36 -0.16 7.29
CA LEU A 173 -17.47 0.85 7.91
C LEU A 173 -18.09 2.26 7.94
N SER A 174 -19.37 2.41 7.56
CA SER A 174 -20.04 3.71 7.46
C SER A 174 -20.06 4.50 8.76
N ASP A 175 -20.14 3.80 9.89
CA ASP A 175 -20.24 4.36 11.24
C ASP A 175 -18.91 4.31 12.01
N GLU A 176 -17.85 3.75 11.41
CA GLU A 176 -16.53 3.67 12.00
C GLU A 176 -15.77 5.00 11.87
N ALA A 177 -14.87 5.25 12.82
CA ALA A 177 -14.04 6.44 12.80
C ALA A 177 -12.98 6.34 11.68
N PHE A 178 -12.83 7.44 10.94
CA PHE A 178 -11.72 7.68 10.02
C PHE A 178 -10.93 8.90 10.52
N PRO A 179 -9.61 9.01 10.28
CA PRO A 179 -8.84 10.18 10.68
C PRO A 179 -9.52 11.50 10.31
N GLU A 180 -9.59 12.43 11.27
CA GLU A 180 -10.48 13.59 11.19
C GLU A 180 -10.07 14.61 10.12
N ASP A 181 -8.78 14.69 9.83
CA ASP A 181 -8.17 15.59 8.85
C ASP A 181 -6.87 15.00 8.25
N TRP A 182 -6.14 15.84 7.51
CA TRP A 182 -4.88 15.46 6.85
C TRP A 182 -3.74 15.13 7.83
N ASP A 183 -3.65 15.87 8.94
CA ASP A 183 -2.59 15.68 9.92
C ASP A 183 -2.83 14.40 10.71
N ALA A 184 -4.09 14.11 11.07
CA ALA A 184 -4.50 12.84 11.64
C ALA A 184 -4.21 11.66 10.71
N MET A 185 -4.46 11.78 9.39
CA MET A 185 -4.06 10.75 8.41
C MET A 185 -2.54 10.54 8.42
N THR A 186 -1.76 11.63 8.47
CA THR A 186 -0.30 11.56 8.46
C THR A 186 0.24 10.91 9.74
N ALA A 187 -0.31 11.28 10.90
CA ALA A 187 0.02 10.71 12.20
C ALA A 187 -0.33 9.21 12.23
N PHE A 188 -1.53 8.84 11.77
CA PHE A 188 -1.95 7.44 11.66
C PHE A 188 -0.98 6.61 10.81
N ALA A 189 -0.55 7.12 9.65
CA ALA A 189 0.41 6.42 8.80
C ALA A 189 1.75 6.19 9.51
N VAL A 190 2.26 7.18 10.25
CA VAL A 190 3.49 7.03 11.04
C VAL A 190 3.32 6.00 12.14
N GLU A 191 2.20 6.06 12.87
CA GLU A 191 1.89 5.12 13.93
C GLU A 191 1.81 3.69 13.39
N PHE A 192 0.97 3.45 12.38
CA PHE A 192 0.81 2.15 11.73
C PHE A 192 2.16 1.60 11.29
N GLU A 193 2.95 2.38 10.56
CA GLU A 193 4.26 1.95 10.04
C GLU A 193 5.29 1.66 11.14
N SER A 194 5.16 2.29 12.31
CA SER A 194 6.07 2.14 13.45
C SER A 194 5.82 0.89 14.30
N ARG A 195 4.67 0.22 14.13
CA ARG A 195 4.29 -0.98 14.89
C ARG A 195 5.31 -2.12 14.71
N PRO A 196 5.56 -2.94 15.75
CA PRO A 196 6.56 -4.00 15.71
C PRO A 196 6.04 -5.22 14.93
N TYR A 197 5.94 -5.11 13.61
CA TYR A 197 5.55 -6.23 12.76
C TYR A 197 6.65 -7.28 12.66
N GLU A 198 6.24 -8.54 12.61
CA GLU A 198 7.14 -9.68 12.44
C GLU A 198 7.34 -10.02 10.96
N PRO A 199 8.57 -10.38 10.56
CA PRO A 199 8.86 -10.80 9.19
C PRO A 199 8.15 -12.13 8.87
N THR A 200 7.63 -12.24 7.66
CA THR A 200 6.98 -13.47 7.18
C THR A 200 7.60 -13.96 5.87
N GLU A 201 7.44 -15.25 5.59
CA GLU A 201 7.86 -15.83 4.31
C GLU A 201 6.98 -15.33 3.16
N SER A 202 5.67 -15.23 3.39
CA SER A 202 4.72 -14.64 2.44
C SER A 202 5.08 -13.19 2.10
N GLY A 203 5.43 -12.38 3.10
CA GLY A 203 5.85 -10.99 2.90
C GLY A 203 7.09 -10.89 2.02
N HIS A 204 8.10 -11.73 2.30
CA HIS A 204 9.32 -11.78 1.48
C HIS A 204 9.04 -12.15 0.01
N ARG A 205 8.28 -13.23 -0.23
CA ARG A 205 7.98 -13.68 -1.60
C ARG A 205 7.17 -12.64 -2.38
N VAL A 206 6.10 -12.11 -1.78
CA VAL A 206 5.23 -11.12 -2.44
C VAL A 206 6.00 -9.83 -2.72
N ALA A 207 6.83 -9.35 -1.78
CA ALA A 207 7.63 -8.14 -1.97
C ALA A 207 8.64 -8.31 -3.11
N THR A 208 9.31 -9.46 -3.16
CA THR A 208 10.28 -9.80 -4.21
C THR A 208 9.59 -9.85 -5.57
N ALA A 209 8.48 -10.57 -5.70
CA ALA A 209 7.72 -10.65 -6.96
C ALA A 209 7.24 -9.28 -7.46
N MET A 210 6.77 -8.42 -6.55
CA MET A 210 6.32 -7.07 -6.88
C MET A 210 7.47 -6.16 -7.33
N MET A 211 8.63 -6.27 -6.69
CA MET A 211 9.84 -5.53 -7.06
C MET A 211 10.35 -5.96 -8.44
N ASP A 212 10.45 -7.27 -8.68
CA ASP A 212 10.94 -7.83 -9.94
C ASP A 212 10.02 -7.47 -11.11
N PHE A 213 8.70 -7.63 -10.90
CA PHE A 213 7.72 -7.22 -11.90
C PHE A 213 7.81 -5.74 -12.23
N PHE A 214 7.95 -4.87 -11.21
CA PHE A 214 8.09 -3.44 -11.44
C PHE A 214 9.35 -3.12 -12.24
N ALA A 215 10.49 -3.69 -11.86
CA ALA A 215 11.74 -3.52 -12.58
C ALA A 215 11.61 -3.97 -14.05
N GLU A 216 11.06 -5.16 -14.30
CA GLU A 216 10.91 -5.70 -15.65
C GLU A 216 9.93 -4.89 -16.52
N ARG A 217 8.82 -4.46 -15.94
CA ARG A 217 7.74 -3.81 -16.70
C ARG A 217 8.08 -2.40 -17.16
N TRP A 218 8.87 -1.66 -16.37
CA TRP A 218 9.15 -0.24 -16.60
C TRP A 218 10.60 0.07 -16.97
N PHE A 219 11.52 -0.88 -16.82
CA PHE A 219 12.93 -0.66 -17.14
C PHE A 219 13.47 -1.72 -18.11
N PRO A 220 14.27 -1.31 -19.12
CA PRO A 220 14.99 -2.26 -19.95
C PRO A 220 16.01 -3.04 -19.11
N ALA A 221 16.43 -4.22 -19.59
CA ALA A 221 17.30 -5.13 -18.84
C ALA A 221 18.50 -4.46 -18.12
N PRO A 222 19.27 -3.55 -18.75
CA PRO A 222 20.40 -2.90 -18.09
C PRO A 222 20.02 -1.98 -16.91
N LEU A 223 18.77 -1.53 -16.83
CA LEU A 223 18.27 -0.60 -15.82
C LEU A 223 17.32 -1.26 -14.81
N ARG A 224 17.08 -2.58 -14.88
CA ARG A 224 16.20 -3.29 -13.94
C ARG A 224 16.67 -3.17 -12.49
N SER A 225 17.98 -3.16 -12.27
CA SER A 225 18.57 -2.93 -10.94
C SER A 225 18.17 -1.58 -10.34
N PHE A 226 18.09 -0.54 -11.17
CA PHE A 226 17.62 0.78 -10.76
C PHE A 226 16.11 0.78 -10.51
N GLY A 227 15.32 0.06 -11.32
CA GLY A 227 13.90 -0.15 -11.05
C GLY A 227 13.63 -0.81 -9.70
N ALA A 228 14.44 -1.82 -9.33
CA ALA A 228 14.38 -2.45 -8.02
C ALA A 228 14.74 -1.47 -6.88
N ASP A 229 15.76 -0.63 -7.07
CA ASP A 229 16.11 0.41 -6.07
C ASP A 229 15.03 1.45 -5.90
N LEU A 230 14.39 1.87 -6.99
CA LEU A 230 13.28 2.80 -6.96
C LEU A 230 12.14 2.22 -6.12
N THR A 231 11.81 0.94 -6.34
CA THR A 231 10.79 0.25 -5.54
C THR A 231 11.16 0.19 -4.06
N ARG A 232 12.40 -0.19 -3.73
CA ARG A 232 12.90 -0.20 -2.35
C ARG A 232 12.80 1.17 -1.70
N TYR A 233 13.33 2.21 -2.36
CA TYR A 233 13.30 3.59 -1.84
C TYR A 233 11.88 4.03 -1.50
N LEU A 234 10.94 3.77 -2.40
CA LEU A 234 9.53 4.13 -2.22
C LEU A 234 8.83 3.28 -1.16
N ALA A 235 9.23 2.01 -0.99
CA ALA A 235 8.71 1.14 0.07
C ALA A 235 9.22 1.57 1.44
N GLY A 236 10.42 2.16 1.50
CA GLY A 236 11.07 2.63 2.72
C GLY A 236 11.88 1.55 3.42
N GLU A 237 12.90 1.99 4.17
CA GLU A 237 13.90 1.09 4.75
C GLU A 237 13.31 0.06 5.72
N ARG A 238 12.43 0.49 6.62
CA ARG A 238 11.79 -0.39 7.60
C ARG A 238 11.00 -1.51 6.91
N VAL A 239 10.27 -1.19 5.85
CA VAL A 239 9.50 -2.17 5.05
C VAL A 239 10.44 -3.11 4.29
N CYS A 240 11.54 -2.59 3.74
CA CYS A 240 12.54 -3.42 3.07
C CYS A 240 13.21 -4.42 4.04
N ARG A 241 13.51 -3.98 5.27
CA ARG A 241 14.05 -4.84 6.32
C ARG A 241 13.02 -5.89 6.76
N LEU A 242 11.77 -5.49 7.01
CA LEU A 242 10.68 -6.39 7.39
C LEU A 242 10.48 -7.51 6.36
N HIS A 243 10.41 -7.16 5.07
CA HIS A 243 10.22 -8.14 4.00
C HIS A 243 11.52 -8.79 3.52
N ARG A 244 12.66 -8.52 4.18
CA ARG A 244 13.97 -9.13 3.86
C ARG A 244 14.39 -8.96 2.39
N ILE A 245 14.09 -7.82 1.78
CA ILE A 245 14.44 -7.52 0.36
C ILE A 245 15.70 -6.64 0.20
N GLY A 246 16.38 -6.37 1.31
CA GLY A 246 17.60 -5.53 1.37
C GLY A 246 17.31 -4.04 1.24
N TRP A 247 18.10 -3.20 1.91
CA TRP A 247 18.08 -1.75 1.71
C TRP A 247 19.13 -1.31 0.68
N ILE A 248 18.91 -0.15 0.08
CA ILE A 248 19.81 0.44 -0.91
C ILE A 248 20.97 1.18 -0.24
N GLY A 249 22.17 1.08 -0.83
CA GLY A 249 23.33 1.82 -0.34
C GLY A 249 23.25 3.34 -0.59
N PRO A 250 24.02 4.17 0.13
CA PRO A 250 23.89 5.64 0.09
C PRO A 250 24.05 6.27 -1.30
N ARG A 251 24.92 5.70 -2.15
CA ARG A 251 25.13 6.18 -3.53
C ARG A 251 23.90 5.91 -4.41
N ARG A 252 23.30 4.72 -4.28
CA ARG A 252 22.10 4.32 -5.03
C ARG A 252 20.88 5.10 -4.54
N GLU A 253 20.77 5.33 -3.23
CA GLU A 253 19.73 6.21 -2.67
C GLU A 253 19.83 7.62 -3.24
N ARG A 254 21.04 8.21 -3.26
CA ARG A 254 21.25 9.54 -3.85
C ARG A 254 20.82 9.58 -5.32
N LEU A 255 21.14 8.55 -6.10
CA LEU A 255 20.73 8.45 -7.49
C LEU A 255 19.20 8.42 -7.64
N VAL A 256 18.50 7.59 -6.85
CA VAL A 256 17.03 7.52 -6.85
C VAL A 256 16.42 8.87 -6.45
N ARG A 257 16.95 9.54 -5.42
CA ARG A 257 16.51 10.88 -5.00
C ARG A 257 16.69 11.91 -6.12
N VAL A 258 17.84 11.92 -6.79
CA VAL A 258 18.11 12.84 -7.91
C VAL A 258 17.16 12.58 -9.08
N PHE A 259 16.91 11.31 -9.41
CA PHE A 259 15.94 10.92 -10.45
C PHE A 259 14.53 11.43 -10.11
N LEU A 260 14.04 11.16 -8.90
CA LEU A 260 12.71 11.59 -8.47
C LEU A 260 12.57 13.11 -8.43
N LYS A 261 13.56 13.83 -7.86
CA LYS A 261 13.56 15.31 -7.86
C LYS A 261 13.54 15.87 -9.28
N SER A 262 14.33 15.28 -10.18
CA SER A 262 14.35 15.68 -11.60
C SER A 262 13.00 15.42 -12.26
N ALA A 263 12.36 14.28 -11.99
CA ALA A 263 11.03 13.97 -12.51
C ALA A 263 9.97 14.98 -12.05
N PHE A 264 9.94 15.35 -10.77
CA PHE A 264 9.03 16.38 -10.26
C PHE A 264 9.31 17.77 -10.86
N ARG A 265 10.58 18.14 -11.01
CA ARG A 265 10.96 19.40 -11.67
C ARG A 265 10.52 19.41 -13.14
N ALA A 266 10.74 18.33 -13.87
CA ALA A 266 10.25 18.19 -15.24
C ALA A 266 8.71 18.28 -15.30
N GLN A 267 8.00 17.60 -14.39
CA GLN A 267 6.55 17.66 -14.33
C GLN A 267 6.03 19.09 -14.10
N ARG A 268 6.72 19.91 -13.31
CA ARG A 268 6.37 21.34 -13.14
C ARG A 268 6.51 22.16 -14.42
N LEU A 269 7.44 21.77 -15.30
CA LEU A 269 7.71 22.47 -16.56
C LEU A 269 6.91 21.91 -17.75
N LEU A 270 6.46 20.66 -17.69
CA LEU A 270 5.68 20.04 -18.76
C LEU A 270 4.21 20.50 -18.74
N PRO A 271 3.55 20.64 -19.91
CA PRO A 271 2.12 20.93 -19.94
C PRO A 271 1.32 19.80 -19.29
N ASP A 272 0.13 20.12 -18.76
CA ASP A 272 -0.80 19.07 -18.32
C ASP A 272 -1.19 18.17 -19.50
N PHE A 273 -1.46 16.90 -19.23
CA PHE A 273 -1.86 15.97 -20.28
C PHE A 273 -3.19 16.40 -20.88
N ARG A 274 -3.27 16.49 -22.21
CA ARG A 274 -4.54 16.78 -22.90
C ARG A 274 -5.49 15.60 -22.85
N THR A 275 -4.95 14.40 -23.09
CA THR A 275 -5.67 13.12 -23.00
C THR A 275 -5.67 12.63 -21.55
N PRO A 276 -6.86 12.37 -20.95
CA PRO A 276 -6.95 11.94 -19.57
C PRO A 276 -6.36 10.53 -19.37
N LEU A 277 -5.96 10.22 -18.14
CA LEU A 277 -5.28 8.98 -17.76
C LEU A 277 -6.07 7.71 -18.13
N PRO A 278 -7.40 7.61 -17.91
CA PRO A 278 -8.15 6.42 -18.33
C PRO A 278 -8.01 6.10 -19.82
N GLU A 279 -8.03 7.12 -20.69
CA GLU A 279 -7.86 6.91 -22.13
C GLU A 279 -6.43 6.47 -22.47
N ARG A 280 -5.41 7.03 -21.79
CA ARG A 280 -4.02 6.61 -21.96
C ARG A 280 -3.81 5.16 -21.51
N LEU A 281 -4.41 4.75 -20.39
CA LEU A 281 -4.37 3.38 -19.89
C LEU A 281 -5.06 2.40 -20.84
N ARG A 282 -6.20 2.78 -21.45
CA ARG A 282 -6.89 1.96 -22.45
C ARG A 282 -6.00 1.61 -23.64
N ARG A 283 -5.13 2.53 -24.08
CA ARG A 283 -4.19 2.29 -25.20
C ARG A 283 -3.12 1.24 -24.87
N ASN A 284 -2.72 1.16 -23.59
CA ASN A 284 -1.71 0.20 -23.12
C ASN A 284 -2.33 -1.08 -22.52
N ARG A 285 -3.66 -1.19 -22.54
CA ARG A 285 -4.38 -2.30 -21.92
C ARG A 285 -4.22 -3.57 -22.75
N ARG A 286 -3.79 -4.65 -22.11
CA ARG A 286 -3.75 -5.99 -22.72
C ARG A 286 -5.14 -6.63 -22.70
N THR A 287 -5.47 -7.33 -23.77
CA THR A 287 -6.68 -8.17 -23.85
C THR A 287 -6.55 -9.40 -22.95
N ASN A 288 -7.67 -10.08 -22.68
CA ASN A 288 -7.65 -11.32 -21.91
C ASN A 288 -6.78 -12.42 -22.57
N ALA A 289 -6.75 -12.47 -23.90
CA ALA A 289 -5.90 -13.41 -24.64
C ALA A 289 -4.42 -13.11 -24.42
N GLN A 290 -4.01 -11.84 -24.60
CA GLN A 290 -2.64 -11.40 -24.35
C GLN A 290 -2.21 -11.58 -22.90
N LEU A 291 -3.11 -11.39 -21.93
CA LEU A 291 -2.82 -11.68 -20.53
C LEU A 291 -2.59 -13.17 -20.31
N LYS A 292 -3.40 -14.04 -20.92
CA LYS A 292 -3.25 -15.50 -20.78
C LYS A 292 -1.92 -16.01 -21.31
N GLU A 293 -1.38 -15.40 -22.37
CA GLU A 293 -0.05 -15.72 -22.92
C GLU A 293 1.10 -15.37 -21.96
N LEU A 294 0.90 -14.41 -21.06
CA LEU A 294 1.89 -13.97 -20.07
C LEU A 294 1.74 -14.69 -18.71
N GLU A 295 0.80 -15.64 -18.61
CA GLU A 295 0.45 -16.34 -17.37
C GLU A 295 0.79 -17.85 -17.48
N PRO A 296 1.48 -18.46 -16.49
CA PRO A 296 1.97 -17.84 -15.28
C PRO A 296 3.22 -17.00 -15.55
N TYR A 297 3.32 -15.90 -14.81
CA TYR A 297 4.53 -15.09 -14.80
C TYR A 297 5.69 -15.90 -14.23
N ARG A 298 6.81 -15.93 -14.95
CA ARG A 298 8.04 -16.63 -14.57
C ARG A 298 9.15 -15.59 -14.49
N THR A 299 9.64 -15.30 -13.29
CA THR A 299 10.85 -14.49 -13.12
C THR A 299 12.08 -15.40 -13.10
N GLU A 300 13.10 -15.00 -13.84
CA GLU A 300 14.47 -15.38 -13.49
C GLU A 300 14.85 -14.52 -12.25
N PRO A 301 15.18 -15.12 -11.10
CA PRO A 301 15.44 -14.36 -9.88
C PRO A 301 16.59 -13.36 -10.09
N TYR A 302 16.36 -12.11 -9.72
CA TYR A 302 17.42 -11.12 -9.67
C TYR A 302 18.41 -11.50 -8.57
N ARG A 303 19.64 -11.90 -8.92
CA ARG A 303 20.71 -12.24 -7.95
C ARG A 303 20.92 -11.08 -6.97
N THR A 304 20.52 -11.30 -5.72
CA THR A 304 20.64 -10.36 -4.60
C THR A 304 22.01 -10.42 -3.92
N ASP A 305 22.96 -11.22 -4.43
CA ASP A 305 24.28 -11.53 -3.86
C ASP A 305 25.19 -10.31 -3.55
N SER A 306 24.76 -9.08 -3.86
CA SER A 306 25.51 -7.84 -3.63
C SER A 306 25.03 -7.00 -2.44
N TYR A 307 23.98 -7.42 -1.73
CA TYR A 307 23.55 -6.76 -0.50
C TYR A 307 24.02 -7.58 0.70
N GLY A 308 25.20 -7.24 1.22
CA GLY A 308 25.82 -7.91 2.35
C GLY A 308 24.85 -8.05 3.51
N ALA A 309 24.52 -9.29 3.86
CA ALA A 309 24.02 -9.61 5.18
C ALA A 309 25.09 -9.14 6.20
N PRO A 310 24.71 -8.47 7.30
CA PRO A 310 25.65 -8.33 8.39
C PRO A 310 26.01 -9.74 8.86
N SER A 311 27.30 -10.07 8.84
CA SER A 311 27.83 -11.30 9.41
C SER A 311 27.54 -11.32 10.90
N GLY A 312 26.38 -11.87 11.27
CA GLY A 312 26.07 -12.22 12.64
C GLY A 312 26.77 -13.52 12.95
N ASN A 313 27.81 -13.46 13.80
CA ASN A 313 28.25 -14.61 14.56
C ASN A 313 27.02 -15.18 15.29
N GLU A 314 26.63 -16.42 14.95
CA GLU A 314 25.73 -17.20 15.79
C GLU A 314 26.38 -17.36 17.17
N PRO A 315 25.74 -16.96 18.27
CA PRO A 315 26.09 -17.53 19.56
C PRO A 315 25.58 -18.98 19.59
N ALA A 316 26.47 -19.89 19.98
CA ALA A 316 26.18 -21.30 20.17
C ALA A 316 24.91 -21.53 21.04
N PRO A 317 24.17 -22.62 20.82
CA PRO A 317 22.94 -22.91 21.55
C PRO A 317 23.22 -23.07 23.05
N VAL A 318 22.51 -22.28 23.86
CA VAL A 318 22.52 -22.38 25.33
C VAL A 318 21.74 -23.63 25.73
N GLU A 319 22.44 -24.55 26.38
CA GLU A 319 21.94 -25.79 26.96
C GLU A 319 20.93 -25.49 28.11
N PRO A 320 19.82 -26.24 28.25
CA PRO A 320 18.81 -25.95 29.25
C PRO A 320 19.32 -26.24 30.67
N GLN A 321 19.49 -25.19 31.48
CA GLN A 321 19.81 -25.33 32.89
C GLN A 321 18.65 -25.99 33.66
N ARG A 322 18.99 -27.10 34.32
CA ARG A 322 18.17 -27.84 35.28
C ARG A 322 17.69 -26.91 36.39
N ARG A 323 16.37 -26.83 36.60
CA ARG A 323 15.80 -26.26 37.83
C ARG A 323 16.05 -27.22 38.98
N HIS A 324 16.85 -26.77 39.95
CA HIS A 324 16.98 -27.40 41.25
C HIS A 324 15.69 -27.21 42.06
N GLU A 325 15.23 -28.34 42.62
CA GLU A 325 14.25 -28.44 43.69
C GLU A 325 14.75 -27.73 44.95
N CYS A 326 13.87 -27.00 45.63
CA CYS A 326 13.95 -26.83 47.08
C CYS A 326 12.53 -26.69 47.63
N GLY A 327 12.08 -27.73 48.33
CA GLY A 327 10.76 -27.80 48.93
C GLY A 327 10.70 -27.15 50.32
N VAL A 328 9.50 -26.77 50.76
CA VAL A 328 9.15 -26.64 52.17
C VAL A 328 7.69 -27.07 52.41
N ARG A 329 7.57 -28.25 53.05
CA ARG A 329 6.62 -28.76 54.06
C ARG A 329 5.13 -28.33 54.08
N ALA A 330 4.29 -29.37 54.08
CA ALA A 330 2.90 -29.41 54.54
C ALA A 330 2.80 -29.36 56.09
N ARG A 331 1.76 -28.80 56.74
CA ARG A 331 0.42 -29.37 57.15
C ARG A 331 -0.08 -28.51 58.36
N PRO A 332 -1.29 -28.66 58.96
CA PRO A 332 -2.49 -29.43 58.59
C PRO A 332 -3.85 -28.66 58.74
N LYS A 333 -4.94 -29.37 58.39
CA LYS A 333 -6.37 -29.01 58.52
C LYS A 333 -6.85 -28.75 59.97
N ALA A 334 -7.84 -27.88 60.12
CA ALA A 334 -8.83 -27.92 61.19
C ALA A 334 -10.25 -27.62 60.66
N ARG A 335 -11.23 -28.31 61.24
CA ARG A 335 -12.65 -28.43 60.87
C ARG A 335 -13.46 -27.90 62.06
N LYS A 336 -14.58 -27.17 61.84
CA LYS A 336 -15.77 -26.99 62.73
C LYS A 336 -16.74 -26.01 62.02
N SER A 337 -17.88 -26.41 61.48
CA SER A 337 -19.21 -26.68 62.10
C SER A 337 -19.93 -25.44 62.66
N GLY A 338 -21.12 -25.10 62.11
CA GLY A 338 -22.14 -24.31 62.81
C GLY A 338 -22.97 -23.34 61.93
N ARG A 339 -24.20 -23.72 61.61
CA ARG A 339 -25.38 -22.85 61.25
C ARG A 339 -26.03 -22.33 62.57
N PRO A 340 -27.14 -21.54 62.60
CA PRO A 340 -27.90 -20.80 61.56
C PRO A 340 -28.36 -19.35 61.94
N SER A 341 -28.98 -18.63 60.96
CA SER A 341 -30.16 -17.69 60.96
C SER A 341 -30.34 -16.57 62.03
N PRO A 342 -31.10 -15.47 61.77
CA PRO A 342 -32.43 -15.38 61.13
C PRO A 342 -32.42 -15.30 59.60
#